data_AF-A0A1W9RKN0-F1
#
_entry.id   AF-A0A1W9RKN0-F1
#
_cell.length_a   1.000
_cell.length_b   1.000
_cell.length_c   1.000
_cell.angle_alpha   90.00
_cell.angle_beta   90.00
_cell.angle_gamma   90.00
#
_symmetry.space_group_name_H-M   'P 1'
#
loop_
_entity.id
_entity.type
_entity.pdbx_description
1 polymer ?
#
loop_
_entity_poly.entity_id
_entity_poly.type
_entity_poly.pdbx_seq_one_letter_code
_entity_poly.pdbx_strand_id
1 'polypeptide(L)'
;MKCEEAEKKMVEFVEGELPAKESKLIAEHISKCKKCRESYMLHLEVERSLKSLRAELPSYGKTISNVYRALGIKRKGIMQRLIQSPVFAALSIVVIGFVAIFFSDADIARFSMGCADRIVLISDSFAKAASATIIDLFGGKVRTLLAVNISLIIFFSFIWSRAVLNFQRHTNGF
;
A
#
# COMPACT_ATOMS: atom_id res chain seq x y z
N MET A 1 38.87 23.81 -33.30
CA MET A 1 38.57 24.70 -32.13
C MET A 1 39.84 25.06 -31.41
N LYS A 2 39.80 26.10 -30.59
CA LYS A 2 40.91 26.50 -29.72
C LYS A 2 40.90 25.68 -28.42
N CYS A 3 42.05 25.52 -27.78
CA CYS A 3 42.17 24.76 -26.53
C CYS A 3 41.29 25.33 -25.42
N GLU A 4 41.20 26.65 -25.29
CA GLU A 4 40.36 27.32 -24.28
C GLU A 4 38.87 27.02 -24.46
N GLU A 5 38.40 26.89 -25.70
CA GLU A 5 37.02 26.52 -26.00
C GLU A 5 36.76 25.05 -25.67
N ALA A 6 37.73 24.18 -25.97
CA ALA A 6 37.66 22.76 -25.63
C ALA A 6 37.63 22.54 -24.11
N GLU A 7 38.43 23.30 -23.36
CA GLU A 7 38.54 23.21 -21.90
C GLU A 7 37.24 23.66 -21.22
N LYS A 8 36.62 24.76 -21.68
CA LYS A 8 35.32 25.22 -21.17
C LYS A 8 34.21 24.20 -21.35
N LYS A 9 34.23 23.46 -22.45
CA LYS A 9 33.21 22.47 -22.79
C LYS A 9 33.58 21.04 -22.37
N MET A 10 34.70 20.85 -21.68
CA MET A 10 35.23 19.53 -21.35
C MET A 10 34.31 18.77 -20.38
N VAL A 11 33.74 19.47 -19.40
CA VAL A 11 32.84 18.86 -18.40
C VAL A 11 31.55 18.37 -19.07
N GLU A 12 30.88 19.23 -19.84
CA GLU A 12 29.67 18.90 -20.59
C GLU A 12 29.91 17.77 -21.61
N PHE A 13 31.13 17.68 -22.17
CA PHE A 13 31.53 16.59 -23.04
C PHE A 13 31.65 15.25 -22.30
N VAL A 14 32.27 15.25 -21.12
CA VAL A 14 32.43 14.05 -20.28
C VAL A 14 31.08 13.55 -19.76
N GLU A 15 30.19 14.46 -19.37
CA GLU A 15 28.84 14.14 -18.90
C GLU A 15 27.88 13.74 -20.05
N GLY A 16 28.27 13.99 -21.30
CA GLY A 16 27.48 13.63 -22.49
C GLY A 16 26.33 14.60 -22.78
N GLU A 17 26.38 15.82 -22.26
CA GLU A 17 25.33 16.83 -22.39
C GLU A 17 25.47 17.69 -23.66
N LEU A 18 26.61 17.61 -24.36
CA LEU A 18 26.85 18.40 -25.55
C LEU A 18 26.04 17.95 -26.78
N PRO A 19 25.58 18.89 -27.62
CA PRO A 19 24.99 18.58 -28.92
C PRO A 19 25.94 17.75 -29.79
N ALA A 20 25.39 16.80 -30.57
CA ALA A 20 26.18 15.84 -31.37
C ALA A 20 27.21 16.50 -32.32
N LYS A 21 26.91 17.68 -32.85
CA LYS A 21 27.84 18.44 -33.71
C LYS A 21 29.05 18.94 -32.92
N GLU A 22 28.84 19.46 -31.71
CA GLU A 22 29.91 20.00 -30.86
C GLU A 22 30.74 18.88 -30.24
N SER A 23 30.08 17.79 -29.82
CA SER A 23 30.73 16.58 -29.31
C SER A 23 31.75 16.04 -30.32
N LYS A 24 31.41 15.97 -31.62
CA LYS A 24 32.36 15.56 -32.67
C LYS A 24 33.57 16.48 -32.78
N LEU A 25 33.37 17.79 -32.71
CA LEU A 25 34.46 18.77 -32.82
C LEU A 25 35.43 18.68 -31.63
N ILE A 26 34.91 18.45 -30.43
CA ILE A 26 35.73 18.26 -29.23
C ILE A 26 36.48 16.93 -29.32
N ALA A 27 35.81 15.84 -29.68
CA ALA A 27 36.44 14.54 -29.84
C ALA A 27 37.59 14.57 -30.86
N GLU A 28 37.37 15.25 -31.99
CA GLU A 28 38.42 15.44 -32.99
C GLU A 28 39.59 16.25 -32.43
N HIS A 29 39.32 17.32 -31.69
CA HIS A 29 40.37 18.13 -31.06
C HIS A 29 41.18 17.35 -30.02
N ILE A 30 40.52 16.60 -29.12
CA ILE A 30 41.15 15.75 -28.11
C ILE A 30 42.05 14.68 -28.77
N SER A 31 41.64 14.15 -29.93
CA SER A 31 42.46 13.19 -30.67
C SER A 31 43.74 13.79 -31.25
N LYS A 32 43.81 15.10 -31.46
CA LYS A 32 44.98 15.79 -32.05
C LYS A 32 45.82 16.56 -31.02
N CYS A 33 45.20 17.08 -29.96
CA CYS A 33 45.85 17.93 -28.97
C CYS A 33 46.24 17.13 -27.72
N LYS A 34 47.55 17.01 -27.46
CA LYS A 34 48.08 16.28 -26.28
C LYS A 34 47.58 16.88 -24.95
N LYS A 35 47.63 18.20 -24.81
CA LYS A 35 47.21 18.90 -23.58
C LYS A 35 45.73 18.65 -23.26
N CYS A 36 44.86 18.79 -24.25
CA CYS A 36 43.41 18.54 -24.06
C CYS A 36 43.11 17.07 -23.80
N ARG A 37 43.92 16.15 -24.36
CA ARG A 37 43.81 14.72 -24.06
C ARG A 37 44.15 14.39 -22.60
N GLU A 38 45.22 14.97 -22.07
CA GLU A 38 45.61 14.80 -20.67
C GLU A 38 44.54 15.35 -19.72
N SER A 39 44.03 16.55 -20.00
CA SER A 39 42.91 17.14 -19.25
C SER A 39 41.66 16.25 -19.28
N TYR A 40 41.28 15.75 -20.47
CA TYR A 40 40.15 14.82 -20.61
C TYR A 40 40.32 13.56 -19.77
N MET A 41 41.51 12.95 -19.78
CA MET A 41 41.79 11.76 -18.97
C MET A 41 41.68 12.03 -17.47
N LEU A 42 42.11 13.21 -17.02
CA LEU A 42 41.97 13.63 -15.62
C LEU A 42 40.49 13.80 -15.23
N HIS A 43 39.66 14.41 -16.07
CA HIS A 43 38.22 14.49 -15.82
C HIS A 43 37.57 13.11 -15.74
N LEU A 44 37.93 12.18 -16.63
CA LEU A 44 37.45 10.79 -16.56
C LEU A 44 37.87 10.07 -15.27
N GLU A 45 39.07 10.33 -14.77
CA GLU A 45 39.55 9.73 -13.52
C GLU A 45 38.79 10.27 -12.31
N VAL A 46 38.55 11.58 -12.27
CA VAL A 46 37.71 12.20 -11.23
C VAL A 46 36.29 11.64 -11.29
N GLU A 47 35.68 11.55 -12.47
CA GLU A 47 34.33 11.01 -12.62
C GLU A 47 34.25 9.55 -12.15
N ARG A 48 35.23 8.70 -12.51
CA ARG A 48 35.29 7.32 -12.02
C ARG A 48 35.43 7.24 -10.50
N SER A 49 36.28 8.08 -9.92
CA SER A 49 36.48 8.14 -8.47
C SER A 49 35.20 8.57 -7.75
N LEU A 50 34.48 9.56 -8.29
CA LEU A 50 33.18 9.97 -7.75
C LEU A 50 32.12 8.88 -7.89
N LYS A 51 32.11 8.15 -9.01
CA LYS A 51 31.19 7.02 -9.21
C LYS A 51 31.49 5.84 -8.27
N SER A 52 32.76 5.55 -7.97
CA SER A 52 33.11 4.49 -7.02
C SER A 52 32.73 4.87 -5.59
N LEU A 53 32.94 6.14 -5.19
CA LEU A 53 32.45 6.67 -3.91
C LEU A 53 30.92 6.57 -3.78
N ARG A 54 30.17 6.75 -4.87
CA ARG A 54 28.71 6.59 -4.86
C ARG A 54 28.27 5.15 -4.52
N ALA A 55 29.09 4.15 -4.82
CA ALA A 55 28.81 2.75 -4.46
C ALA A 55 28.97 2.49 -2.95
N GLU A 56 29.71 3.34 -2.24
CA GLU A 56 29.90 3.27 -0.78
C GLU A 56 28.79 3.99 0.01
N LEU A 57 27.92 4.75 -0.67
CA LEU A 57 26.81 5.42 0.01
C LEU A 57 25.82 4.36 0.54
N PRO A 58 25.50 4.40 1.84
CA PRO A 58 24.56 3.46 2.42
C PRO A 58 23.21 3.62 1.72
N SER A 59 22.62 2.49 1.33
CA SER A 59 21.29 2.44 0.71
C SER A 59 20.31 3.33 1.47
N TYR A 60 19.61 4.21 0.76
CA TYR A 60 18.63 5.13 1.34
C TYR A 60 17.68 4.43 2.31
N GLY A 61 17.24 3.21 1.95
CA GLY A 61 16.39 2.38 2.82
C GLY A 61 17.07 1.98 4.12
N LYS A 62 18.35 1.57 4.08
CA LYS A 62 19.13 1.22 5.29
C LYS A 62 19.35 2.45 6.17
N THR A 63 19.74 3.58 5.58
CA THR A 63 19.99 4.82 6.32
C THR A 63 18.72 5.32 7.02
N ILE A 64 17.60 5.37 6.29
CA ILE A 64 16.35 5.85 6.87
C ILE A 64 15.83 4.89 7.94
N SER A 65 15.96 3.58 7.74
CA SER A 65 15.59 2.59 8.74
C SER A 65 16.39 2.74 10.03
N ASN A 66 17.70 3.00 9.94
CA ASN A 66 18.56 3.24 11.10
C ASN A 66 18.18 4.52 11.82
N VAL A 67 17.88 5.60 11.09
CA VAL A 67 17.41 6.87 11.66
C VAL A 67 16.07 6.70 12.38
N TYR A 68 15.08 6.04 11.75
CA TYR A 68 13.78 5.76 12.39
C TYR A 68 13.92 4.90 13.65
N ARG A 69 14.82 3.91 13.63
CA ARG A 69 15.11 3.07 14.80
C ARG A 69 15.76 3.87 15.93
N ALA A 70 16.72 4.74 15.60
CA ALA A 70 17.38 5.60 16.59
C ALA A 70 16.41 6.62 17.21
N LEU A 71 15.44 7.12 16.44
CA LEU A 71 14.40 8.04 16.92
C LEU A 71 13.25 7.34 17.67
N GLY A 72 13.26 6.00 17.80
CA GLY A 72 12.18 5.25 18.44
C GLY A 72 10.83 5.29 17.69
N ILE A 73 10.81 5.85 16.48
CA ILE A 73 9.59 6.01 15.68
C ILE A 73 9.32 4.67 14.99
N LYS A 74 8.41 3.87 15.56
CA LYS A 74 7.88 2.67 14.88
C LYS A 74 7.13 3.10 13.63
N ARG A 75 7.75 2.91 12.47
CA ARG A 75 7.10 3.08 11.17
C ARG A 75 5.97 2.05 11.07
N LYS A 76 4.74 2.44 11.41
CA LYS A 76 3.54 1.64 11.12
C LYS A 76 3.58 1.33 9.62
N GLY A 77 3.70 0.06 9.26
CA GLY A 77 3.80 -0.36 7.87
C GLY A 77 2.62 0.18 7.08
N ILE A 78 2.83 0.49 5.80
CA ILE A 78 1.77 0.99 4.90
C ILE A 78 0.55 0.05 4.98
N MET A 79 0.80 -1.26 5.04
CA MET A 79 -0.24 -2.29 5.21
C MET A 79 -1.03 -2.13 6.51
N GLN A 80 -0.36 -1.79 7.62
CA GLN A 80 -1.00 -1.61 8.91
C GLN A 80 -1.83 -0.31 8.96
N ARG A 81 -1.38 0.75 8.26
CA ARG A 81 -2.18 1.97 8.06
C ARG A 81 -3.39 1.72 7.16
N LEU A 82 -3.25 0.86 6.14
CA LEU A 82 -4.34 0.51 5.25
C LEU A 82 -5.43 -0.28 6.00
N ILE A 83 -5.04 -1.30 6.76
CA ILE A 83 -5.94 -2.12 7.59
C ILE A 83 -6.64 -1.28 8.67
N GLN A 84 -5.94 -0.29 9.22
CA GLN A 84 -6.50 0.65 10.22
C GLN A 84 -7.33 1.78 9.59
N SER A 85 -7.43 1.85 8.26
CA SER A 85 -8.22 2.89 7.61
C SER A 85 -9.72 2.55 7.64
N PRO A 86 -10.60 3.53 7.85
CA PRO A 86 -12.05 3.32 7.76
C PRO A 86 -12.50 2.82 6.39
N VAL A 87 -11.71 3.11 5.34
CA VAL A 87 -11.94 2.65 3.97
C VAL A 87 -11.83 1.12 3.88
N PHE A 88 -10.85 0.50 4.57
CA PHE A 88 -10.70 -0.95 4.57
C PHE A 88 -11.86 -1.66 5.27
N ALA A 89 -12.39 -1.07 6.35
CA ALA A 89 -13.59 -1.58 7.02
C ALA A 89 -14.82 -1.53 6.11
N ALA A 90 -15.03 -0.43 5.39
CA ALA A 90 -16.13 -0.33 4.44
C ALA A 90 -15.98 -1.33 3.27
N LEU A 91 -14.76 -1.48 2.74
CA LEU A 91 -14.48 -2.35 1.61
C LEU A 91 -14.61 -3.84 1.98
N SER A 92 -14.21 -4.22 3.20
CA SER A 92 -14.41 -5.59 3.70
C SER A 92 -15.88 -5.94 3.87
N ILE A 93 -16.73 -5.01 4.33
CA ILE A 93 -18.19 -5.23 4.38
C ILE A 93 -18.78 -5.45 2.98
N VAL A 94 -18.36 -4.63 2.00
CA VAL A 94 -18.81 -4.78 0.60
C VAL A 94 -18.36 -6.12 0.02
N VAL A 95 -17.12 -6.54 0.25
CA VAL A 95 -16.60 -7.83 -0.22
C VAL A 95 -17.34 -9.00 0.45
N ILE A 96 -17.58 -8.94 1.76
CA ILE A 96 -18.34 -9.97 2.48
C ILE A 96 -19.77 -10.05 1.95
N GLY A 97 -20.43 -8.92 1.72
CA GLY A 97 -21.77 -8.87 1.13
C GLY A 97 -21.80 -9.43 -0.30
N PHE A 98 -20.80 -9.09 -1.11
CA PHE A 98 -20.65 -9.59 -2.47
C PHE A 98 -20.42 -11.10 -2.50
N VAL A 99 -19.51 -11.60 -1.65
CA VAL A 99 -19.28 -13.04 -1.46
C VAL A 99 -20.57 -13.72 -1.01
N ALA A 100 -21.30 -13.18 -0.04
CA ALA A 100 -22.56 -13.78 0.41
C ALA A 100 -23.61 -13.88 -0.72
N ILE A 101 -23.71 -12.88 -1.59
CA ILE A 101 -24.64 -12.89 -2.74
C ILE A 101 -24.19 -13.92 -3.79
N PHE A 102 -22.90 -13.98 -4.12
CA PHE A 102 -22.41 -14.92 -5.13
C PHE A 102 -22.41 -16.38 -4.66
N PHE A 103 -22.13 -16.62 -3.38
CA PHE A 103 -22.18 -17.97 -2.79
C PHE A 103 -23.61 -18.40 -2.41
N SER A 104 -24.58 -17.47 -2.35
CA SER A 104 -26.01 -17.78 -2.20
C SER A 104 -26.56 -18.48 -3.45
N ASP A 105 -26.12 -18.10 -4.64
CA ASP A 105 -26.69 -18.61 -5.88
C ASP A 105 -25.83 -19.70 -6.56
N ALA A 106 -24.53 -19.82 -6.22
CA ALA A 106 -23.62 -20.68 -6.98
C ALA A 106 -23.12 -21.98 -6.33
N ASP A 107 -23.22 -22.21 -5.00
CA ASP A 107 -22.52 -23.37 -4.42
C ASP A 107 -23.11 -24.02 -3.14
N ILE A 108 -24.42 -23.91 -2.92
CA ILE A 108 -25.12 -24.69 -1.87
C ILE A 108 -25.09 -26.21 -2.16
N ALA A 109 -24.84 -26.62 -3.42
CA ALA A 109 -24.96 -28.02 -3.81
C ALA A 109 -23.75 -28.92 -3.51
N ARG A 110 -22.53 -28.39 -3.24
CA ARG A 110 -21.31 -29.24 -3.19
C ARG A 110 -20.40 -29.10 -1.97
N PHE A 111 -20.46 -28.03 -1.19
CA PHE A 111 -19.58 -27.86 -0.02
C PHE A 111 -20.24 -28.23 1.33
N SER A 112 -21.49 -28.71 1.29
CA SER A 112 -22.44 -28.73 2.40
C SER A 112 -22.68 -30.11 3.07
N MET A 113 -21.90 -31.17 2.82
CA MET A 113 -22.27 -32.49 3.37
C MET A 113 -21.75 -32.81 4.78
N GLY A 114 -20.95 -31.93 5.42
CA GLY A 114 -20.39 -32.21 6.76
C GLY A 114 -20.72 -31.20 7.86
N CYS A 115 -20.46 -29.92 7.61
CA CYS A 115 -20.67 -28.86 8.62
C CYS A 115 -21.98 -28.10 8.46
N ALA A 116 -22.57 -28.11 7.27
CA ALA A 116 -23.81 -27.38 7.00
C ALA A 116 -25.01 -28.02 7.69
N ASP A 117 -25.12 -29.35 7.80
CA ASP A 117 -26.25 -29.95 8.51
C ASP A 117 -26.33 -29.51 9.97
N ARG A 118 -25.18 -29.34 10.65
CA ARG A 118 -25.17 -28.87 12.05
C ARG A 118 -25.42 -27.37 12.18
N ILE A 119 -24.84 -26.56 11.28
CA ILE A 119 -25.07 -25.11 11.28
C ILE A 119 -26.50 -24.79 10.84
N VAL A 120 -27.05 -25.53 9.88
CA VAL A 120 -28.45 -25.45 9.43
C VAL A 120 -29.38 -25.97 10.53
N LEU A 121 -29.07 -27.03 11.28
CA LEU A 121 -29.93 -27.45 12.40
C LEU A 121 -29.97 -26.41 13.53
N ILE A 122 -28.83 -25.80 13.86
CA ILE A 122 -28.75 -24.75 14.89
C ILE A 122 -29.43 -23.47 14.39
N SER A 123 -29.17 -23.08 13.14
CA SER A 123 -29.79 -21.95 12.46
C SER A 123 -31.30 -22.12 12.32
N ASP A 124 -31.77 -23.30 11.91
CA ASP A 124 -33.19 -23.61 11.72
C ASP A 124 -33.90 -23.74 13.07
N SER A 125 -33.25 -24.30 14.09
CA SER A 125 -33.80 -24.32 15.46
C SER A 125 -33.89 -22.90 16.04
N PHE A 126 -32.86 -22.07 15.84
CA PHE A 126 -32.87 -20.69 16.29
C PHE A 126 -33.85 -19.84 15.48
N ALA A 127 -33.93 -20.03 14.17
CA ALA A 127 -34.85 -19.34 13.28
C ALA A 127 -36.29 -19.75 13.54
N LYS A 128 -36.59 -21.02 13.81
CA LYS A 128 -37.94 -21.47 14.20
C LYS A 128 -38.32 -20.98 15.59
N ALA A 129 -37.42 -21.04 16.57
CA ALA A 129 -37.69 -20.50 17.91
C ALA A 129 -37.85 -18.98 17.89
N ALA A 130 -36.94 -18.26 17.22
CA ALA A 130 -37.01 -16.81 17.10
C ALA A 130 -38.21 -16.37 16.26
N SER A 131 -38.46 -16.99 15.09
CA SER A 131 -39.60 -16.62 14.25
C SER A 131 -40.93 -16.96 14.90
N ALA A 132 -41.08 -18.11 15.59
CA ALA A 132 -42.31 -18.40 16.33
C ALA A 132 -42.54 -17.36 17.42
N THR A 133 -41.52 -17.03 18.21
CA THR A 133 -41.65 -16.03 19.29
C THR A 133 -41.90 -14.62 18.75
N ILE A 134 -41.30 -14.25 17.62
CA ILE A 134 -41.44 -12.93 16.99
C ILE A 134 -42.77 -12.81 16.22
N ILE A 135 -43.24 -13.87 15.57
CA ILE A 135 -44.53 -13.89 14.87
C ILE A 135 -45.69 -13.79 15.87
N ASP A 136 -45.57 -14.46 17.01
CA ASP A 136 -46.57 -14.43 18.09
C ASP A 136 -46.58 -13.08 18.83
N LEU A 137 -45.41 -12.44 19.02
CA LEU A 137 -45.34 -11.10 19.63
C LEU A 137 -45.81 -9.95 18.72
N PHE A 138 -45.60 -10.06 17.39
CA PHE A 138 -45.78 -8.94 16.45
C PHE A 138 -46.92 -9.13 15.45
N GLY A 139 -47.74 -10.18 15.61
CA GLY A 139 -49.02 -10.34 14.89
C GLY A 139 -48.88 -10.42 13.37
N GLY A 140 -47.76 -10.97 12.87
CA GLY A 140 -47.56 -11.26 11.44
C GLY A 140 -47.42 -10.07 10.49
N LYS A 141 -47.33 -8.83 10.99
CA LYS A 141 -47.13 -7.66 10.11
C LYS A 141 -45.67 -7.58 9.66
N VAL A 142 -45.42 -7.96 8.41
CA VAL A 142 -44.10 -7.99 7.73
C VAL A 142 -43.34 -6.66 7.87
N ARG A 143 -44.04 -5.52 7.83
CA ARG A 143 -43.43 -4.18 7.98
C ARG A 143 -42.79 -3.97 9.36
N THR A 144 -43.44 -4.44 10.41
CA THR A 144 -42.91 -4.37 11.79
C THR A 144 -41.70 -5.28 11.96
N LEU A 145 -41.72 -6.46 11.34
CA LEU A 145 -40.60 -7.41 11.38
C LEU A 145 -39.36 -6.85 10.66
N LEU A 146 -39.56 -6.19 9.52
CA LEU A 146 -38.52 -5.48 8.80
C LEU A 146 -37.95 -4.32 9.64
N ALA A 147 -38.83 -3.52 10.26
CA ALA A 147 -38.41 -2.41 11.10
C ALA A 147 -37.59 -2.85 12.31
N VAL A 148 -37.96 -3.97 12.95
CA VAL A 148 -37.23 -4.55 14.08
C VAL A 148 -35.85 -5.07 13.64
N ASN A 149 -35.77 -5.78 12.50
CA ASN A 149 -34.49 -6.28 11.99
C ASN A 149 -33.54 -5.13 11.59
N ILE A 150 -34.04 -4.10 10.91
CA ILE A 150 -33.24 -2.92 10.58
C ILE A 150 -32.76 -2.22 11.86
N SER A 151 -33.64 -2.10 12.87
CA SER A 151 -33.29 -1.49 14.16
C SER A 151 -32.20 -2.30 14.89
N LEU A 152 -32.28 -3.63 14.87
CA LEU A 152 -31.25 -4.50 15.42
C LEU A 152 -29.90 -4.35 14.71
N ILE A 153 -29.90 -4.28 13.38
CA ILE A 153 -28.67 -4.07 12.59
C ILE A 153 -28.03 -2.72 12.94
N ILE A 154 -28.82 -1.66 13.00
CA ILE A 154 -28.34 -0.33 13.39
C ILE A 154 -27.79 -0.35 14.82
N PHE A 155 -28.48 -1.04 15.74
CA PHE A 155 -28.07 -1.17 17.14
C PHE A 155 -26.75 -1.93 17.29
N PHE A 156 -26.58 -3.07 16.62
CA PHE A 156 -25.33 -3.84 16.63
C PHE A 156 -24.18 -3.07 15.99
N SER A 157 -24.44 -2.35 14.89
CA SER A 157 -23.45 -1.47 14.25
C SER A 157 -23.00 -0.35 15.20
N PHE A 158 -23.92 0.25 15.96
CA PHE A 158 -23.61 1.28 16.95
C PHE A 158 -22.81 0.74 18.13
N ILE A 159 -23.18 -0.43 18.67
CA ILE A 159 -22.43 -1.12 19.74
C ILE A 159 -21.03 -1.45 19.26
N TRP A 160 -20.89 -2.00 18.05
CA TRP A 160 -19.59 -2.35 17.48
C TRP A 160 -18.71 -1.13 17.30
N SER A 161 -19.26 -0.03 16.76
CA SER A 161 -18.55 1.25 16.64
C SER A 161 -18.07 1.77 17.99
N ARG A 162 -18.92 1.73 19.02
CA ARG A 162 -18.54 2.08 20.40
C ARG A 162 -17.47 1.17 20.98
N ALA A 163 -17.55 -0.14 20.76
CA ALA A 163 -16.56 -1.11 21.22
C ALA A 163 -15.19 -0.85 20.56
N VAL A 164 -15.17 -0.57 19.26
CA VAL A 164 -13.95 -0.20 18.52
C VAL A 164 -13.36 1.11 19.06
N LEU A 165 -14.17 2.12 19.32
CA LEU A 165 -13.71 3.40 19.90
C LEU A 165 -13.17 3.23 21.33
N ASN A 166 -13.79 2.36 22.14
CA ASN A 166 -13.33 2.10 23.50
C ASN A 166 -12.04 1.27 23.50
N PHE A 167 -11.92 0.31 22.58
CA PHE A 167 -10.68 -0.43 22.34
C PHE A 167 -9.56 0.51 21.89
N GLN A 168 -9.84 1.46 20.98
CA GLN A 168 -8.88 2.50 20.58
C GLN A 168 -8.39 3.33 21.76
N ARG A 169 -9.26 3.71 22.71
CA ARG A 169 -8.84 4.44 23.93
C ARG A 169 -7.94 3.61 24.83
N HIS A 170 -8.22 2.30 24.98
CA HIS A 170 -7.38 1.41 25.77
C HIS A 170 -6.03 1.09 25.11
N THR A 171 -5.97 0.98 23.78
CA THR A 171 -4.73 0.66 23.07
C THR A 171 -3.84 1.87 22.79
N ASN A 172 -4.40 3.07 22.73
CA ASN A 172 -3.66 4.33 22.53
C ASN A 172 -3.34 5.02 23.87
N GLY A 173 -3.21 4.26 24.95
CA GLY A 173 -2.94 4.78 26.29
C GLY A 173 -1.87 5.87 26.30
N PHE A 174 -2.26 7.01 26.87
CA PHE A 174 -1.51 7.54 28.01
C PHE A 174 -1.40 6.47 29.08
#